data_AF-A0A3B4BMS7-F1
#
_entry.id   AF-A0A3B4BMS7-F1
#
_cell.length_a   1.000
_cell.length_b   1.000
_cell.length_c   1.000
_cell.angle_alpha   90.00
_cell.angle_beta   90.00
_cell.angle_gamma   90.00
#
_symmetry.space_group_name_H-M   'P 1'
#
loop_
_entity.id
_entity.type
_entity.pdbx_description
1 polymer ?
#
loop_
_entity_poly.entity_id
_entity_poly.type
_entity_poly.pdbx_seq_one_letter_code
_entity_poly.pdbx_strand_id
1 'polypeptide(L)'
;VQSVFVLADKAWAGSNILYRWQKSLGNYVAVAGRCVGMDWDKDGDTLAVIAAKSNAVHLWDASVNKTSHIESGMKLVLNDFQ
;
A
#
# COMPACT_ATOMS: atom_id res chain seq x y z
N VAL A 1 -14.09 -13.55 -0.65
CA VAL A 1 -14.24 -12.37 0.22
C VAL A 1 -12.89 -12.14 0.90
N GLN A 2 -12.19 -11.04 0.59
CA GLN A 2 -10.86 -10.78 1.17
C GLN A 2 -10.94 -9.51 2.02
N SER A 3 -11.08 -9.71 3.33
CA SER A 3 -11.28 -8.63 4.29
C SER A 3 -9.93 -7.98 4.63
N VAL A 4 -9.71 -6.74 4.17
CA VAL A 4 -8.71 -5.84 4.78
C VAL A 4 -9.33 -5.31 6.06
N PHE A 5 -8.64 -5.41 7.19
CA PHE A 5 -9.04 -4.73 8.42
C PHE A 5 -7.94 -3.72 8.79
N VAL A 6 -8.36 -2.52 9.19
CA VAL A 6 -7.47 -1.45 9.65
C VAL A 6 -7.57 -1.39 11.17
N LEU A 7 -6.45 -1.60 11.87
CA LEU A 7 -6.37 -1.36 13.31
C LEU A 7 -5.85 0.07 13.50
N ALA A 8 -6.76 1.01 13.77
CA ALA A 8 -6.42 2.42 13.98
C ALA A 8 -5.57 2.66 15.25
N ASP A 9 -5.61 1.73 16.21
CA ASP A 9 -5.08 1.96 17.57
C ASP A 9 -3.57 1.72 17.71
N LYS A 10 -2.90 1.30 16.64
CA LYS A 10 -1.44 1.08 16.63
C LYS A 10 -0.75 1.95 15.59
N ALA A 11 -1.05 3.24 15.61
CA ALA A 11 -0.48 4.21 14.67
C ALA A 11 1.03 4.41 14.91
N TRP A 12 1.88 4.07 13.94
CA TRP A 12 3.29 4.48 13.98
C TRP A 12 3.35 5.96 13.58
N ALA A 13 3.86 6.81 14.48
CA ALA A 13 3.96 8.26 14.28
C ALA A 13 2.62 8.97 13.94
N GLY A 14 1.50 8.48 14.49
CA GLY A 14 0.18 9.09 14.31
C GLY A 14 -0.48 8.82 12.95
N SER A 15 0.03 7.87 12.16
CA SER A 15 -0.60 7.40 10.92
C SER A 15 -1.17 5.99 11.08
N ASN A 16 -2.34 5.73 10.48
CA ASN A 16 -2.94 4.39 10.46
C ASN A 16 -1.97 3.36 9.85
N ILE A 17 -1.91 2.17 10.43
CA ILE A 17 -1.17 1.04 9.86
C ILE A 17 -2.15 0.16 9.09
N LEU A 18 -1.80 -0.16 7.85
CA LEU A 18 -2.55 -1.10 7.03
C LEU A 18 -1.94 -2.49 7.14
N TYR A 19 -2.78 -3.50 7.36
CA TYR A 19 -2.38 -4.90 7.47
C TYR A 19 -2.95 -5.73 6.32
N ARG A 20 -2.13 -6.61 5.75
CA ARG A 20 -2.52 -7.53 4.67
C ARG A 20 -1.88 -8.89 4.88
N TRP A 21 -2.71 -9.94 4.86
CA TRP A 21 -2.25 -11.32 4.97
C TRP A 21 -1.59 -11.79 3.67
N GLN A 22 -0.39 -12.33 3.79
CA GLN A 22 0.32 -12.98 2.69
C GLN A 22 0.04 -14.48 2.75
N LYS A 23 -0.70 -14.99 1.76
CA LYS A 23 -1.12 -16.40 1.72
C LYS A 23 0.04 -17.36 1.51
N SER A 24 1.03 -16.96 0.73
CA SER A 24 2.18 -17.79 0.34
C SER A 24 3.10 -18.11 1.52
N LEU A 25 3.42 -17.11 2.35
CA LEU A 25 4.33 -17.25 3.48
C LEU A 25 3.62 -17.42 4.84
N GLY A 26 2.29 -17.24 4.89
CA GLY A 26 1.53 -17.44 6.11
C GLY A 26 1.81 -16.39 7.19
N ASN A 27 2.04 -15.14 6.80
CA ASN A 27 2.36 -14.02 7.68
C ASN A 27 1.56 -12.76 7.33
N TYR A 28 1.51 -11.82 8.29
CA TYR A 28 0.94 -10.49 8.08
C TYR A 28 2.03 -9.50 7.71
N VAL A 29 1.75 -8.69 6.69
CA VAL A 29 2.57 -7.54 6.34
C VAL A 29 1.86 -6.28 6.79
N ALA A 30 2.64 -5.40 7.42
CA ALA A 30 2.19 -4.13 7.94
C ALA A 30 2.87 -3.01 7.15
N VAL A 31 2.08 -2.06 6.64
CA VAL A 31 2.60 -0.84 6.03
C VAL A 31 2.15 0.35 6.85
N ALA A 32 3.13 1.16 7.24
CA ALA A 32 2.92 2.38 8.00
C ALA A 32 3.06 3.60 7.09
N GLY A 33 2.30 4.65 7.40
CA GLY A 33 2.29 5.91 6.68
C GLY A 33 0.89 6.29 6.21
N ARG A 34 0.78 7.37 5.45
CA ARG A 34 -0.48 7.77 4.82
C ARG A 34 -0.76 6.90 3.59
N CYS A 35 -1.03 5.62 3.79
CA CYS A 35 -1.43 4.72 2.71
C CYS A 35 -2.96 4.67 2.61
N VAL A 36 -3.48 4.66 1.39
CA VAL A 36 -4.93 4.57 1.12
C VAL A 36 -5.36 3.17 0.71
N GLY A 37 -4.41 2.33 0.28
CA GLY A 37 -4.70 0.97 -0.13
C GLY A 37 -3.44 0.14 -0.37
N MET A 38 -3.62 -1.17 -0.33
CA MET A 38 -2.60 -2.14 -0.73
C MET A 38 -3.24 -3.43 -1.20
N ASP A 39 -2.58 -4.13 -2.12
CA ASP A 39 -2.98 -5.48 -2.50
C ASP A 39 -1.81 -6.34 -2.96
N TRP A 40 -1.95 -7.65 -2.76
CA TRP A 40 -1.01 -8.65 -3.27
C TRP A 40 -1.35 -8.96 -4.72
N ASP A 41 -0.33 -9.31 -5.49
CA ASP A 41 -0.51 -9.94 -6.78
C ASP A 41 -1.10 -11.37 -6.64
N LYS A 42 -1.33 -12.04 -7.77
CA LYS A 42 -1.93 -13.39 -7.80
C LYS A 42 -1.05 -14.44 -7.11
N ASP A 43 0.26 -14.30 -7.18
CA ASP A 43 1.23 -15.26 -6.66
C ASP A 43 1.55 -14.99 -5.18
N GLY A 44 1.24 -13.77 -4.69
CA GLY A 44 1.46 -13.35 -3.32
C GLY A 44 2.93 -13.08 -3.02
N ASP A 45 3.70 -12.71 -4.04
CA ASP A 45 5.11 -12.34 -3.93
C ASP A 45 5.32 -10.83 -4.04
N THR A 46 4.38 -10.11 -4.66
CA THR A 46 4.49 -8.68 -4.92
C THR A 46 3.33 -7.93 -4.28
N LEU A 47 3.63 -6.98 -3.41
CA LEU A 47 2.65 -6.10 -2.75
C LEU A 47 2.67 -4.72 -3.40
N ALA A 48 1.52 -4.29 -3.93
CA ALA A 48 1.32 -2.92 -4.36
C ALA A 48 0.79 -2.07 -3.20
N VAL A 49 1.32 -0.87 -3.04
CA VAL A 49 0.92 0.11 -2.01
C VAL A 49 0.68 1.47 -2.66
N ILE A 50 -0.48 2.06 -2.38
CA ILE A 50 -0.84 3.40 -2.82
C ILE A 50 -0.76 4.35 -1.62
N ALA A 51 0.11 5.36 -1.73
CA ALA A 51 0.23 6.41 -0.73
C ALA A 51 -0.70 7.59 -1.06
N ALA A 52 -1.37 8.13 -0.05
CA ALA A 52 -2.16 9.34 -0.13
C ALA A 52 -1.27 10.51 -0.59
N LYS A 53 -1.79 11.35 -1.48
CA LYS A 53 -1.06 12.52 -2.01
C LYS A 53 0.27 12.17 -2.70
N SER A 54 0.44 10.92 -3.11
CA SER A 54 1.55 10.46 -3.95
C SER A 54 0.99 10.09 -5.32
N ASN A 55 1.73 10.45 -6.37
CA ASN A 55 1.45 9.97 -7.72
C ASN A 55 2.20 8.65 -8.00
N ALA A 56 2.85 8.07 -7.01
CA ALA A 56 3.57 6.81 -7.17
C ALA A 56 2.79 5.64 -6.58
N VAL A 57 2.80 4.52 -7.30
CA VAL A 57 2.47 3.21 -6.77
C VAL A 57 3.78 2.55 -6.37
N HIS A 58 3.90 2.18 -5.09
CA HIS A 58 5.06 1.45 -4.59
C HIS A 58 4.81 -0.04 -4.75
N LEU A 59 5.80 -0.76 -5.26
CA LEU A 59 5.77 -2.21 -5.36
C LEU A 59 6.84 -2.77 -4.42
N TRP A 60 6.48 -3.72 -3.58
CA TRP A 60 7.42 -4.46 -2.76
C TRP A 60 7.41 -5.92 -3.17
N ASP A 61 8.56 -6.39 -3.63
CA ASP A 61 8.82 -7.79 -3.91
C ASP A 61 9.32 -8.46 -2.63
N ALA A 62 8.51 -9.34 -2.06
CA ALA A 62 8.79 -10.08 -0.85
C ALA A 62 9.85 -11.18 -1.05
N SER A 63 9.98 -11.70 -2.28
CA SER A 63 10.90 -12.81 -2.59
C SER A 63 12.37 -12.36 -2.51
N VAL A 64 12.65 -11.14 -2.96
CA VAL A 64 13.99 -10.53 -2.94
C VAL A 64 14.10 -9.36 -1.95
N ASN A 65 13.03 -9.08 -1.22
CA ASN A 65 12.92 -7.96 -0.29
C ASN A 65 13.33 -6.62 -0.93
N LYS A 66 12.78 -6.32 -2.10
CA LYS A 66 13.13 -5.13 -2.89
C LYS A 66 11.91 -4.25 -3.12
N THR A 67 12.08 -2.95 -2.95
CA THR A 67 11.06 -1.95 -3.29
C THR A 67 11.37 -1.28 -4.62
N SER A 68 10.35 -1.14 -5.46
CA SER A 68 10.35 -0.28 -6.64
C SER A 68 9.15 0.66 -6.57
N HIS A 69 9.13 1.67 -7.44
CA HIS A 69 7.97 2.55 -7.57
C HIS A 69 7.72 2.83 -9.04
N ILE A 70 6.45 2.95 -9.38
CA ILE A 70 5.98 3.35 -10.69
C ILE A 70 5.27 4.67 -10.52
N GLU A 71 5.71 5.70 -11.25
CA GLU A 71 4.94 6.93 -11.34
C GLU A 71 3.68 6.66 -12.17
N SER A 72 2.52 6.86 -11.56
CA SER A 72 1.22 6.60 -12.20
C SER A 72 0.93 7.53 -13.38
N GLY A 73 1.74 8.58 -13.61
CA GLY A 73 1.46 9.65 -14.56
C GLY A 73 0.18 10.44 -14.23
N MET A 74 -0.48 10.12 -13.11
CA MET A 74 -1.77 10.65 -12.75
C MET A 74 -1.59 12.04 -12.14
N LYS A 75 -1.67 13.06 -12.99
CA LYS A 75 -1.70 14.46 -12.55
C LYS A 75 -3.15 14.81 -12.22
N LEU A 76 -3.47 14.99 -10.94
CA LEU A 76 -4.71 15.64 -10.57
C LEU A 76 -4.67 17.08 -11.09
N VAL A 77 -5.35 17.35 -12.19
CA VAL A 77 -5.61 18.72 -12.64
C VAL A 77 -6.80 19.23 -11.83
N LEU A 78 -6.53 19.91 -10.72
CA LEU A 78 -7.51 20.80 -10.12
C LEU A 78 -7.60 22.01 -11.05
N ASN A 79 -8.54 21.99 -11.99
CA ASN A 79 -9.03 23.23 -12.57
C ASN A 79 -9.86 23.87 -11.46
N ASP A 80 -9.22 24.72 -10.67
CA ASP A 80 -9.94 25.59 -9.75
C ASP A 80 -10.93 26.41 -10.59
N PHE A 81 -12.21 26.28 -10.27
CA PHE A 81 -13.28 27.07 -10.84
C PHE A 81 -12.97 28.56 -10.57
N GLN A 82 -12.60 29.30 -11.62
CA GLN A 82 -12.81 30.74 -11.68
C GLN A 82 -14.22 31.04 -12.16
#